data_AF-A0A0Q6Z626-F1
#
_entry.id   AF-A0A0Q6Z626-F1
#
_cell.length_a   1.000
_cell.length_b   1.000
_cell.length_c   1.000
_cell.angle_alpha   90.00
_cell.angle_beta   90.00
_cell.angle_gamma   90.00
#
_symmetry.space_group_name_H-M   'P 1'
#
loop_
_entity.id
_entity.type
_entity.pdbx_description
1 polymer ?
#
loop_
_entity_poly.entity_id
_entity_poly.type
_entity_poly.pdbx_seq_one_letter_code
_entity_poly.pdbx_strand_id
1 'polypeptide(L)' 'MNKRRQPSPQEAKVIYAERKARVDALASNGSITAADLKTLDRIGRCKVANDHWGICDEQARNALINDPHHFVRSCAALAG' A
#
# COMPACT_ATOMS: atom_id res chain seq x y z
N MET A 1 -7.63 25.42 -10.35
CA MET A 1 -7.51 24.22 -9.50
C MET A 1 -8.85 23.50 -9.50
N ASN A 2 -8.95 22.32 -10.12
CA ASN A 2 -10.17 21.51 -10.07
C ASN A 2 -10.25 20.87 -8.68
N LYS A 3 -11.18 21.31 -7.82
CA LYS A 3 -11.39 20.71 -6.50
C LYS A 3 -11.83 19.27 -6.72
N ARG A 4 -10.96 18.29 -6.41
CA ARG A 4 -11.33 16.88 -6.43
C ARG A 4 -12.53 16.70 -5.51
N ARG A 5 -13.65 16.22 -6.04
CA ARG A 5 -14.84 15.86 -5.25
C ARG A 5 -14.40 14.94 -4.11
N GLN A 6 -14.75 15.29 -2.89
CA GLN A 6 -14.57 14.38 -1.77
C GLN A 6 -15.61 13.26 -1.87
N PRO A 7 -15.21 11.99 -1.72
CA PRO A 7 -16.16 10.89 -1.69
C PRO A 7 -17.08 11.03 -0.48
N SER A 8 -18.34 10.67 -0.65
CA SER A 8 -19.27 10.48 0.47
C SER A 8 -18.74 9.41 1.43
N PRO A 9 -19.23 9.36 2.69
CA PRO A 9 -18.83 8.32 3.63
C PRO A 9 -19.03 6.89 3.08
N GLN A 10 -20.09 6.66 2.30
CA GLN A 10 -20.35 5.34 1.71
C GLN A 10 -19.36 5.01 0.59
N GLU A 11 -19.07 5.96 -0.31
CA GLU A 11 -18.05 5.79 -1.35
C GLU A 11 -16.67 5.55 -0.73
N ALA A 12 -16.33 6.27 0.34
CA ALA A 12 -15.08 6.08 1.06
C ALA A 12 -14.96 4.65 1.61
N LYS A 13 -16.02 4.11 2.23
CA LYS A 13 -16.04 2.71 2.71
C LYS A 13 -15.76 1.71 1.58
N VAL A 14 -16.38 1.89 0.41
CA VAL A 14 -16.14 1.03 -0.76
C VAL A 14 -14.68 1.11 -1.18
N ILE A 15 -14.12 2.30 -1.33
CA ILE A 15 -12.70 2.49 -1.70
C ILE A 15 -11.77 1.82 -0.67
N TYR A 16 -12.06 1.93 0.63
CA TYR A 16 -11.27 1.26 1.67
C TYR A 16 -11.39 -0.26 1.63
N ALA A 17 -12.59 -0.79 1.35
CA ALA A 17 -12.83 -2.22 1.21
C ALA A 17 -12.09 -2.79 -0.01
N GLU A 18 -12.16 -2.12 -1.16
CA GLU A 18 -11.43 -2.50 -2.37
C GLU A 18 -9.92 -2.52 -2.15
N ARG A 19 -9.37 -1.48 -1.51
CA ARG A 19 -7.95 -1.45 -1.13
C ARG A 19 -7.58 -2.60 -0.22
N LYS A 20 -8.40 -2.88 0.80
CA LYS A 20 -8.16 -3.99 1.71
C LYS A 20 -8.14 -5.32 0.94
N ALA A 21 -9.15 -5.57 0.11
CA ALA A 21 -9.23 -6.80 -0.68
C ALA A 21 -8.00 -6.99 -1.58
N ARG A 22 -7.52 -5.92 -2.23
CA ARG A 22 -6.32 -5.99 -3.08
C ARG A 22 -5.06 -6.31 -2.28
N VAL A 23 -4.87 -5.69 -1.12
CA VAL A 23 -3.72 -5.98 -0.24
C VAL A 23 -3.80 -7.41 0.30
N ASP A 24 -4.96 -7.85 0.76
CA ASP A 24 -5.18 -9.21 1.29
C ASP A 24 -4.93 -10.28 0.21
N ALA A 25 -5.33 -10.02 -1.05
CA ALA A 25 -5.07 -10.90 -2.17
C ALA A 25 -3.57 -11.04 -2.47
N LEU A 26 -2.82 -9.93 -2.44
CA LEU A 26 -1.37 -9.96 -2.60
C LEU A 26 -0.69 -10.70 -1.45
N ALA A 27 -1.14 -10.47 -0.21
CA ALA A 27 -0.58 -11.13 0.96
C ALA A 27 -0.80 -12.66 0.94
N SER A 28 -1.92 -13.11 0.38
CA SER A 28 -2.27 -14.52 0.25
C SER A 28 -1.37 -15.29 -0.73
N ASN A 29 -0.66 -14.60 -1.62
CA ASN A 29 0.32 -15.21 -2.53
C ASN A 29 1.65 -15.59 -1.83
N GLY A 30 1.82 -15.20 -0.56
CA GLY A 30 2.97 -15.59 0.26
C GLY A 30 4.26 -14.79 0.02
N SER A 31 4.34 -14.02 -1.07
CA SER A 31 5.41 -13.06 -1.29
C SER A 31 4.88 -11.85 -2.07
N ILE A 32 5.22 -10.64 -1.61
CA ILE A 32 4.86 -9.38 -2.27
C ILE A 32 6.09 -8.84 -2.99
N THR A 33 5.97 -8.63 -4.30
CA THR A 33 7.05 -8.15 -5.16
C THR A 33 6.96 -6.64 -5.41
N ALA A 34 8.04 -6.04 -5.92
CA ALA A 34 8.03 -4.64 -6.33
C ALA A 34 6.99 -4.34 -7.45
N ALA A 35 6.66 -5.32 -8.28
CA ALA A 35 5.64 -5.17 -9.33
C ALA A 35 4.24 -5.03 -8.73
N ASP A 36 3.94 -5.82 -7.69
CA ASP A 36 2.65 -5.77 -6.98
C ASP A 36 2.39 -4.39 -6.37
N LEU A 37 3.43 -3.79 -5.79
CA LEU A 37 3.37 -2.45 -5.21
C LEU A 37 2.99 -1.36 -6.22
N LYS A 38 3.44 -1.48 -7.48
CA LYS A 38 3.10 -0.51 -8.53
C LYS A 38 1.62 -0.49 -8.87
N THR A 39 0.92 -1.59 -8.60
CA THR A 39 -0.53 -1.69 -8.80
C THR A 39 -1.31 -0.98 -7.69
N LEU A 40 -0.68 -0.72 -6.54
CA LEU A 40 -1.31 -0.12 -5.36
C LEU A 40 -1.17 1.41 -5.36
N ASP A 41 -2.18 2.08 -4.81
CA ASP A 41 -2.03 3.48 -4.46
C ASP A 41 -1.21 3.67 -3.17
N ARG A 42 -0.92 4.91 -2.81
CA ARG A 42 -0.11 5.22 -1.62
C ARG A 42 -0.65 4.60 -0.33
N ILE A 43 -1.97 4.46 -0.19
CA ILE A 43 -2.58 3.92 1.03
C ILE A 43 -2.40 2.39 1.05
N GLY A 44 -2.57 1.73 -0.10
CA GLY A 44 -2.25 0.32 -0.24
C GLY A 44 -0.78 0.02 0.07
N ARG A 45 0.15 0.84 -0.45
CA ARG A 45 1.59 0.67 -0.16
C ARG A 45 1.94 0.93 1.31
N CYS A 46 1.32 1.93 1.95
CA CYS A 46 1.43 2.11 3.41
C CYS A 46 0.99 0.86 4.18
N LYS A 47 -0.15 0.25 3.81
CA LYS A 47 -0.63 -0.98 4.45
C LYS A 47 0.34 -2.14 4.26
N VAL A 48 0.86 -2.33 3.06
CA VAL A 48 1.86 -3.38 2.80
C VAL A 48 3.09 -3.17 3.67
N ALA A 49 3.61 -1.92 3.74
CA ALA A 49 4.76 -1.60 4.58
C ALA A 49 4.51 -1.86 6.07
N ASN A 50 3.35 -1.49 6.61
CA ASN A 50 3.02 -1.70 8.02
C ASN A 50 2.74 -3.17 8.37
N ASP A 51 1.90 -3.84 7.56
CA ASP A 51 1.24 -5.08 7.98
C ASP A 51 1.87 -6.32 7.34
N HIS A 52 2.60 -6.16 6.23
CA HIS A 52 3.08 -7.27 5.39
C HIS A 52 4.57 -7.17 5.04
N TRP A 53 5.35 -6.41 5.80
CA TRP A 53 6.80 -6.26 5.58
C TRP A 53 7.55 -7.59 5.49
N GLY A 54 7.22 -8.53 6.39
CA GLY A 54 7.90 -9.83 6.49
C GLY A 54 7.81 -10.67 5.22
N ILE A 55 6.75 -10.53 4.43
CA ILE A 55 6.53 -11.26 3.17
C ILE A 55 6.93 -10.46 1.92
N CYS A 56 7.39 -9.22 2.08
CA CYS A 56 7.94 -8.46 0.97
C CYS A 56 9.31 -9.01 0.58
N ASP A 57 9.55 -9.17 -0.72
CA ASP A 57 10.89 -9.47 -1.22
C ASP A 57 11.85 -8.28 -1.09
N GLU A 58 13.14 -8.49 -1.35
CA GLU A 58 14.16 -7.46 -1.21
C GLU A 58 13.88 -6.23 -2.10
N GLN A 59 13.40 -6.45 -3.33
CA GLN A 59 13.08 -5.37 -4.26
C GLN A 59 11.88 -4.55 -3.79
N ALA A 60 10.86 -5.21 -3.23
CA ALA A 60 9.67 -4.60 -2.67
C ALA A 60 10.01 -3.78 -1.43
N ARG A 61 10.83 -4.31 -0.52
CA ARG A 61 11.32 -3.56 0.65
C ARG A 61 12.09 -2.31 0.24
N ASN A 62 13.00 -2.45 -0.73
CA ASN A 62 13.75 -1.32 -1.28
C ASN A 62 12.80 -0.27 -1.91
N ALA A 63 11.80 -0.72 -2.68
CA ALA A 63 10.81 0.16 -3.27
C ALA A 63 9.96 0.92 -2.23
N LEU A 64 9.63 0.29 -1.09
CA LEU A 64 8.87 0.92 0.01
C LEU A 64 9.72 1.94 0.78
N ILE A 65 10.99 1.63 1.05
CA ILE A 65 11.94 2.54 1.70
C ILE A 65 12.17 3.79 0.84
N ASN A 66 12.23 3.61 -0.48
CA ASN A 66 12.45 4.67 -1.45
C ASN A 66 11.15 5.19 -2.10
N ASP A 67 9.99 4.92 -1.49
CA ASP A 67 8.70 5.34 -2.06
C ASP A 67 8.65 6.87 -2.22
N PRO A 68 8.07 7.41 -3.31
CA PRO A 68 7.92 8.85 -3.48
C PRO A 68 7.15 9.51 -2.33
N HIS A 69 6.23 8.79 -1.68
CA HIS A 69 5.39 9.29 -0.62
C HIS A 69 6.05 9.13 0.76
N HIS A 70 6.27 10.24 1.47
CA HIS A 70 6.94 10.24 2.78
C HIS A 70 6.26 9.33 3.83
N PHE A 71 4.93 9.27 3.89
CA PHE A 71 4.25 8.34 4.80
C PHE A 71 4.55 6.87 4.50
N VAL A 72 4.70 6.47 3.23
CA VAL A 72 5.05 5.07 2.90
C VAL A 72 6.47 4.77 3.38
N ARG A 73 7.41 5.69 3.16
CA ARG A 73 8.78 5.56 3.68
C ARG A 73 8.82 5.47 5.20
N SER A 74 8.01 6.30 5.88
CA SER A 74 7.91 6.26 7.35
C SER A 74 7.37 4.93 7.85
N CYS A 75 6.36 4.36 7.19
CA CYS A 75 5.86 3.02 7.52
C CYS A 75 6.94 1.96 7.32
N ALA A 76 7.65 2.00 6.18
CA ALA A 76 8.72 1.05 5.88
C ALA A 76 9.86 1.10 6.90
N ALA A 77 10.27 2.31 7.31
CA ALA A 77 11.32 2.52 8.31
C ALA A 77 10.94 2.07 9.73
N LEU A 78 9.64 1.99 10.05
CA LEU A 78 9.17 1.48 11.34
C LEU A 78 8.97 -0.03 11.34
N ALA A 79 8.77 -0.63 10.17
CA ALA A 79 8.51 -2.06 10.03
C ALA A 79 9.78 -2.92 9.92
N GLY A 80 10.92 -2.31 9.59
CA GLY A 80 12.21 -2.98 9.35
C GLY A 80 13.35 -2.45 10.20
#